data_AF-A0A6U2E1Z7-F1
#
_entry.id   AF-A0A6U2E1Z7-F1
#
_cell.length_a   1.000
_cell.length_b   1.000
_cell.length_c   1.000
_cell.angle_alpha   90.00
_cell.angle_beta   90.00
_cell.angle_gamma   90.00
#
_symmetry.space_group_name_H-M   'P 1'
#
loop_
_entity.id
_entity.type
_entity.pdbx_description
1 polymer ?
#
loop_
_entity_poly.entity_id
_entity_poly.type
_entity_poly.pdbx_seq_one_letter_code
_entity_poly.pdbx_strand_id
1 'polypeptide(L)'
;MGPCIHTFSLNRASSKDGSLAIPLAELFPGRRPLPYADACAYFHRQPNTQWAAYILGCLLVLATEKGVEVDAEESVVLMVKSDVPEGKGVSSSASVEVATMSALCAAYGVDTTGRELALLCQKAENLVVGAPCGVMDQMASALGEEGRLLALLCQPAEVQGCVPLPCGAKVWGIDSGRAHKVSGADYGSVRIGAFMGRRIAGVLGAPPRGGYLVNLSPSSFETRIAATLPEVIAGEEFLEKYGPHGDDVTKIEGGKRYAVRAPTAHPIYEHFRIQAFKQLLLSAPAPRESTLPDATRPQPATCESTHGDAERLAVLGELMLQSHASYGACGLGSDGTDRLVDLVRLEMDSGAHPPALFGAKITGGGSGGTVCVLAAASGDGDAAVARVASRYQAWAGAQEPPKVFVGSSMGAVQFGTLRVRALRASKARTGS
;
A
#
# COMPACT_ATOMS: atom_id res chain seq x y z
N MET A 1 -4.38 30.64 -25.89
CA MET A 1 -3.65 29.77 -24.94
C MET A 1 -3.27 28.53 -25.71
N GLY A 2 -2.04 28.03 -25.54
CA GLY A 2 -1.67 26.72 -26.08
C GLY A 2 -2.42 25.59 -25.36
N PRO A 3 -2.30 24.33 -25.83
CA PRO A 3 -2.94 23.20 -25.17
C PRO A 3 -2.41 23.01 -23.75
N CYS A 4 -3.31 22.62 -22.86
CA CYS A 4 -3.04 22.43 -21.45
C CYS A 4 -3.47 21.04 -20.99
N ILE A 5 -2.86 20.57 -19.91
CA ILE A 5 -3.37 19.46 -19.13
C ILE A 5 -4.15 20.05 -17.96
N HIS A 6 -5.45 19.81 -17.95
CA HIS A 6 -6.35 20.21 -16.88
C HIS A 6 -6.58 19.02 -15.95
N THR A 7 -6.34 19.19 -14.66
CA THR A 7 -6.58 18.17 -13.63
C THR A 7 -7.54 18.72 -12.59
N PHE A 8 -8.61 17.98 -12.31
CA PHE A 8 -9.65 18.35 -11.34
C PHE A 8 -9.83 17.24 -10.31
N SER A 9 -9.71 17.59 -9.02
CA SER A 9 -10.12 16.73 -7.90
C SER A 9 -11.53 17.12 -7.47
N LEU A 10 -12.50 16.26 -7.75
CA LEU A 10 -13.89 16.45 -7.33
C LEU A 10 -14.04 16.35 -5.80
N ASN A 11 -13.13 15.67 -5.12
CA ASN A 11 -13.03 15.65 -3.66
C ASN A 11 -12.68 17.01 -3.05
N ARG A 12 -12.07 17.90 -3.84
CA ARG A 12 -11.63 19.23 -3.43
C ARG A 12 -12.35 20.34 -4.22
N ALA A 13 -13.54 20.06 -4.76
CA ALA A 13 -14.25 20.95 -5.68
C ALA A 13 -14.55 22.35 -5.10
N SER A 14 -14.58 22.50 -3.76
CA SER A 14 -14.75 23.79 -3.07
C SER A 14 -13.44 24.53 -2.77
N SER A 15 -12.27 23.92 -3.01
CA SER A 15 -10.95 24.50 -2.77
C SER A 15 -10.34 25.04 -4.06
N LYS A 16 -9.64 26.18 -3.97
CA LYS A 16 -8.80 26.70 -5.06
C LYS A 16 -7.67 25.73 -5.45
N ASP A 17 -7.33 24.79 -4.57
CA ASP A 17 -6.29 23.77 -4.79
C ASP A 17 -6.84 22.49 -5.46
N GLY A 18 -8.15 22.43 -5.73
CA GLY A 18 -8.80 21.28 -6.36
C GLY A 18 -8.70 21.23 -7.89
N SER A 19 -8.15 22.28 -8.51
CA SER A 19 -7.98 22.34 -9.96
C SER A 19 -6.59 22.85 -10.34
N LEU A 20 -5.98 22.23 -11.34
CA LEU A 20 -4.68 22.61 -11.86
C LEU A 20 -4.73 22.64 -13.40
N ALA A 21 -4.11 23.65 -14.00
CA ALA A 21 -3.91 23.74 -15.44
C ALA A 21 -2.41 23.95 -15.70
N ILE A 22 -1.78 22.97 -16.33
CA ILE A 22 -0.36 23.03 -16.71
C ILE A 22 -0.27 23.09 -18.24
N PRO A 23 0.44 24.08 -18.82
CA PRO A 23 0.72 24.08 -20.25
C PRO A 23 1.38 22.76 -20.67
N LEU A 24 0.89 22.12 -21.72
CA LEU A 24 1.37 20.80 -22.13
C LEU A 24 2.88 20.81 -22.41
N ALA A 25 3.40 21.90 -22.97
CA ALA A 25 4.82 22.09 -23.26
C ALA A 25 5.74 22.12 -22.03
N GLU A 26 5.21 22.35 -20.81
CA GLU A 26 6.01 22.28 -19.59
C GLU A 26 6.34 20.84 -19.20
N LEU A 27 5.43 19.90 -19.45
CA LEU A 27 5.66 18.46 -19.17
C LEU A 27 6.14 17.70 -20.42
N PHE A 28 5.88 18.24 -21.61
CA PHE A 28 6.22 17.65 -22.91
C PHE A 28 6.99 18.62 -23.82
N PRO A 29 8.15 19.16 -23.40
CA PRO A 29 8.93 20.08 -24.24
C PRO A 29 9.34 19.39 -25.55
N GLY A 30 9.01 20.01 -26.69
CA GLY A 30 9.30 19.43 -28.00
C GLY A 30 8.62 18.08 -28.26
N ARG A 31 7.45 17.85 -27.65
CA ARG A 31 6.66 16.60 -27.75
C ARG A 31 7.33 15.39 -27.11
N ARG A 32 8.30 15.60 -26.21
CA ARG A 32 8.95 14.54 -25.44
C ARG A 32 8.64 14.69 -23.96
N PRO A 33 8.31 13.61 -23.23
CA PRO A 33 8.08 13.71 -21.80
C PRO A 33 9.34 14.22 -21.09
N LEU A 34 9.16 15.02 -20.03
CA LEU A 34 10.25 15.37 -19.14
C LEU A 34 10.95 14.12 -18.60
N PRO A 35 12.30 14.12 -18.48
CA PRO A 35 12.99 13.12 -17.69
C PRO A 35 12.44 13.06 -16.26
N TYR A 36 12.40 11.87 -15.65
CA TYR A 36 11.76 11.69 -14.35
C TYR A 36 12.32 12.60 -13.25
N ALA A 37 13.63 12.83 -13.22
CA ALA A 37 14.24 13.74 -12.25
C ALA A 37 13.72 15.19 -12.39
N ASP A 38 13.55 15.66 -13.62
CA ASP A 38 13.05 17.00 -13.91
C ASP A 38 11.56 17.12 -13.60
N ALA A 39 10.78 16.06 -13.88
CA ALA A 39 9.37 15.99 -13.51
C ALA A 39 9.19 15.97 -11.98
N CYS A 40 10.01 15.21 -11.26
CA CYS A 40 10.01 15.18 -9.80
C CYS A 40 10.35 16.56 -9.23
N ALA A 41 11.41 17.21 -9.73
CA ALA A 41 11.74 18.58 -9.35
C ALA A 41 10.59 19.55 -9.68
N TYR A 42 9.94 19.38 -10.83
CA TYR A 42 8.80 20.19 -11.25
C TYR A 42 7.68 20.18 -10.20
N PHE A 43 7.22 18.99 -9.79
CA PHE A 43 6.10 18.86 -8.85
C PHE A 43 6.46 19.19 -7.40
N HIS A 44 7.74 19.15 -7.03
CA HIS A 44 8.19 19.57 -5.69
C HIS A 44 8.34 21.09 -5.54
N ARG A 45 8.36 21.86 -6.63
CA ARG A 45 8.52 23.33 -6.57
C ARG A 45 7.38 24.05 -5.85
N GLN A 46 6.16 23.52 -5.93
CA GLN A 46 4.99 24.13 -5.32
C GLN A 46 4.14 23.08 -4.59
N PRO A 47 3.71 23.33 -3.34
CA PRO A 47 2.90 22.37 -2.60
C PRO A 47 1.57 21.99 -3.30
N ASN A 48 0.97 22.92 -4.04
CA ASN A 48 -0.29 22.71 -4.76
C ASN A 48 -0.17 21.78 -5.98
N THR A 49 1.04 21.49 -6.48
CA THR A 49 1.25 20.59 -7.62
C THR A 49 1.63 19.16 -7.22
N GLN A 50 1.97 18.92 -5.95
CA GLN A 50 2.39 17.59 -5.47
C GLN A 50 1.33 16.50 -5.65
N TRP A 51 0.05 16.80 -5.40
CA TRP A 51 -1.02 15.82 -5.59
C TRP A 51 -1.21 15.46 -7.08
N ALA A 52 -0.96 16.43 -7.98
CA ALA A 52 -1.05 16.20 -9.41
C ALA A 52 0.09 15.29 -9.92
N ALA A 53 1.20 15.15 -9.18
CA ALA A 53 2.27 14.22 -9.53
C ALA A 53 1.79 12.76 -9.60
N TYR A 54 0.86 12.34 -8.74
CA TYR A 54 0.27 11.00 -8.77
C TYR A 54 -0.53 10.74 -10.07
N ILE A 55 -1.10 11.80 -10.67
CA ILE A 55 -1.95 11.70 -11.85
C ILE A 55 -1.11 11.93 -13.12
N LEU A 56 -0.41 13.06 -13.19
CA LEU A 56 0.39 13.45 -14.34
C LEU A 56 1.68 12.65 -14.46
N GLY A 57 2.19 12.10 -13.34
CA GLY A 57 3.26 11.11 -13.36
C GLY A 57 2.86 9.84 -14.12
N CYS A 58 1.60 9.42 -14.04
CA CYS A 58 1.12 8.28 -14.83
C CYS A 58 1.20 8.57 -16.33
N LEU A 59 0.83 9.78 -16.76
CA LEU A 59 0.93 10.19 -18.17
C LEU A 59 2.38 10.26 -18.65
N LEU A 60 3.28 10.83 -17.84
CA LEU A 60 4.71 10.89 -18.14
C LEU A 60 5.35 9.50 -18.25
N VAL A 61 5.03 8.61 -17.31
CA VAL A 61 5.51 7.22 -17.33
C VAL A 61 4.95 6.47 -18.54
N LEU A 62 3.67 6.62 -18.86
CA LEU A 62 3.07 5.97 -20.02
C LEU A 62 3.72 6.47 -21.32
N ALA A 63 3.95 7.77 -21.47
CA ALA A 63 4.66 8.33 -22.62
C ALA A 63 6.11 7.80 -22.73
N THR A 64 6.83 7.74 -21.61
CA THR A 64 8.24 7.32 -21.58
C THR A 64 8.42 5.82 -21.81
N GLU A 65 7.62 4.99 -21.15
CA GLU A 65 7.80 3.54 -21.12
C GLU A 65 7.04 2.82 -22.24
N LYS A 66 5.94 3.40 -22.71
CA LYS A 66 5.08 2.81 -23.75
C LYS A 66 5.09 3.58 -25.06
N GLY A 67 5.84 4.68 -25.14
CA GLY A 67 5.94 5.48 -26.37
C GLY A 67 4.63 6.17 -26.75
N VAL A 68 3.77 6.45 -25.77
CA VAL A 68 2.52 7.18 -26.02
C VAL A 68 2.84 8.62 -26.46
N GLU A 69 2.38 8.96 -27.67
CA GLU A 69 2.44 10.32 -28.18
C GLU A 69 1.23 11.12 -27.69
N VAL A 70 1.50 12.15 -26.88
CA VAL A 70 0.48 13.11 -26.47
C VAL A 70 0.37 14.17 -27.55
N ASP A 71 -0.81 14.32 -28.14
CA ASP A 71 -1.06 15.31 -29.20
C ASP A 71 -0.78 16.72 -28.66
N ALA A 72 0.16 17.40 -29.31
CA ALA A 72 0.63 18.72 -28.93
C ALA A 72 -0.34 19.84 -29.31
N GLU A 73 -1.47 19.53 -29.95
CA GLU A 73 -2.53 20.46 -30.33
C GLU A 73 -3.82 20.27 -29.50
N GLU A 74 -3.97 19.13 -28.82
CA GLU A 74 -5.15 18.84 -28.00
C GLU A 74 -4.87 19.01 -26.50
N SER A 75 -5.87 19.51 -25.79
CA SER A 75 -5.82 19.59 -24.32
C SER A 75 -6.28 18.27 -23.71
N VAL A 76 -5.62 17.86 -22.63
CA VAL A 76 -6.02 16.66 -21.86
C VAL A 76 -6.77 17.12 -20.63
N VAL A 77 -7.93 16.49 -20.34
CA VAL A 77 -8.72 16.78 -19.15
C VAL A 77 -8.83 15.51 -18.31
N LEU A 78 -8.36 15.59 -17.06
CA LEU A 78 -8.40 14.52 -16.07
C LEU A 78 -9.27 14.96 -14.90
N MET A 79 -10.28 14.16 -14.58
CA MET A 79 -11.18 14.39 -13.45
C MET A 79 -11.10 13.19 -12.51
N VAL A 80 -10.81 13.44 -11.24
CA VAL A 80 -10.64 12.41 -10.23
C VAL A 80 -11.68 12.56 -9.14
N LYS A 81 -12.33 11.45 -8.79
CA LYS A 81 -13.16 11.30 -7.60
C LYS A 81 -12.77 10.00 -6.91
N SER A 82 -12.55 10.05 -5.61
CA SER A 82 -12.22 8.90 -4.79
C SER A 82 -12.99 8.92 -3.47
N ASP A 83 -13.52 7.78 -3.06
CA ASP A 83 -14.09 7.61 -1.72
C ASP A 83 -13.06 7.00 -0.73
N VAL A 84 -11.85 6.67 -1.22
CA VAL A 84 -10.74 6.17 -0.40
C VAL A 84 -10.15 7.34 0.41
N PRO A 85 -10.14 7.27 1.75
CA PRO A 85 -9.64 8.37 2.58
C PRO A 85 -8.16 8.67 2.34
N GLU A 86 -7.86 9.96 2.15
CA GLU A 86 -6.49 10.44 1.97
C GLU A 86 -5.65 10.23 3.24
N GLY A 87 -4.47 9.62 3.09
CA GLY A 87 -3.46 9.56 4.15
C GLY A 87 -3.84 8.72 5.36
N LYS A 88 -4.70 7.71 5.20
CA LYS A 88 -5.14 6.81 6.29
C LYS A 88 -4.50 5.42 6.29
N GLY A 89 -3.44 5.22 5.50
CA GLY A 89 -2.78 3.91 5.38
C GLY A 89 -3.62 2.85 4.65
N VAL A 90 -4.55 3.28 3.80
CA VAL A 90 -5.42 2.42 2.97
C VAL A 90 -5.16 2.62 1.46
N SER A 91 -3.91 2.96 1.11
CA SER A 91 -3.42 3.00 -0.29
C SER A 91 -4.14 4.01 -1.20
N SER A 92 -4.49 5.20 -0.68
CA SER A 92 -5.16 6.24 -1.46
C SER A 92 -4.35 6.71 -2.67
N SER A 93 -3.01 6.81 -2.55
CA SER A 93 -2.14 7.18 -3.68
C SER A 93 -2.21 6.14 -4.81
N ALA A 94 -1.93 4.88 -4.48
CA ALA A 94 -2.00 3.79 -5.45
C ALA A 94 -3.38 3.62 -6.08
N SER A 95 -4.47 3.88 -5.35
CA SER A 95 -5.83 3.86 -5.92
C SER A 95 -6.01 4.89 -7.04
N VAL A 96 -5.49 6.11 -6.85
CA VAL A 96 -5.56 7.19 -7.84
C VAL A 96 -4.62 6.92 -9.01
N GLU A 97 -3.41 6.42 -8.75
CA GLU A 97 -2.45 6.06 -9.80
C GLU A 97 -3.00 4.94 -10.69
N VAL A 98 -3.50 3.85 -10.10
CA VAL A 98 -4.03 2.70 -10.84
C VAL A 98 -5.28 3.08 -11.65
N ALA A 99 -6.20 3.87 -11.08
CA ALA A 99 -7.37 4.35 -11.81
C ALA A 99 -6.97 5.27 -12.98
N THR A 100 -6.02 6.18 -12.74
CA THR A 100 -5.51 7.10 -13.77
C THR A 100 -4.80 6.34 -14.89
N MET A 101 -3.88 5.45 -14.54
CA MET A 101 -3.13 4.64 -15.51
C MET A 101 -4.07 3.77 -16.34
N SER A 102 -5.09 3.16 -15.73
CA SER A 102 -6.10 2.37 -16.44
C SER A 102 -6.87 3.22 -17.46
N ALA A 103 -7.32 4.41 -17.05
CA ALA A 103 -8.02 5.35 -17.93
C ALA A 103 -7.13 5.83 -19.08
N LEU A 104 -5.86 6.15 -18.81
CA LEU A 104 -4.89 6.57 -19.82
C LEU A 104 -4.58 5.44 -20.81
N CYS A 105 -4.35 4.22 -20.32
CA CYS A 105 -4.14 3.05 -21.18
C CYS A 105 -5.34 2.85 -22.12
N ALA A 106 -6.58 2.93 -21.61
CA ALA A 106 -7.78 2.81 -22.43
C ALA A 106 -7.96 3.97 -23.43
N ALA A 107 -7.59 5.20 -23.04
CA ALA A 107 -7.69 6.39 -23.88
C ALA A 107 -6.72 6.32 -25.07
N TYR A 108 -5.46 5.94 -24.80
CA TYR A 108 -4.39 5.85 -25.79
C TYR A 108 -4.30 4.49 -26.49
N GLY A 109 -5.11 3.50 -26.09
CA GLY A 109 -5.11 2.17 -26.69
C GLY A 109 -3.85 1.36 -26.39
N VAL A 110 -3.33 1.48 -25.15
CA VAL A 110 -2.17 0.72 -24.67
C VAL A 110 -2.64 -0.53 -23.95
N ASP A 111 -2.25 -1.69 -24.45
CA ASP A 111 -2.48 -2.95 -23.77
C ASP A 111 -1.46 -3.14 -22.64
N THR A 112 -1.95 -3.49 -21.45
CA THR A 112 -1.13 -3.82 -20.28
C THR A 112 -1.71 -5.00 -19.53
N THR A 113 -0.84 -5.84 -18.96
CA THR A 113 -1.27 -6.78 -17.92
C THR A 113 -1.46 -6.03 -16.60
N GLY A 114 -2.26 -6.53 -15.67
CA GLY A 114 -2.44 -5.87 -14.37
C GLY A 114 -1.14 -5.74 -13.56
N ARG A 115 -0.24 -6.71 -13.68
CA ARG A 115 1.10 -6.65 -13.07
C ARG A 115 1.92 -5.51 -13.66
N GLU A 116 1.91 -5.38 -14.98
CA GLU A 116 2.61 -4.31 -15.68
C GLU A 116 2.02 -2.94 -15.34
N LEU A 117 0.70 -2.81 -15.32
CA LEU A 117 0.00 -1.59 -14.92
C LEU A 117 0.44 -1.16 -13.52
N ALA A 118 0.45 -2.08 -12.55
CA ALA A 118 0.89 -1.80 -11.20
C ALA A 118 2.37 -1.37 -11.12
N LEU A 119 3.26 -1.96 -11.93
CA LEU A 119 4.67 -1.58 -11.99
C LEU A 119 4.87 -0.19 -12.62
N LEU A 120 4.07 0.18 -13.62
CA LEU A 120 4.09 1.54 -14.18
C LEU A 120 3.60 2.57 -13.14
N CYS A 121 2.57 2.25 -12.36
CA CYS A 121 2.12 3.09 -11.25
C CYS A 121 3.22 3.24 -10.17
N GLN A 122 3.86 2.15 -9.76
CA GLN A 122 4.96 2.20 -8.80
C GLN A 122 6.11 3.08 -9.32
N LYS A 123 6.42 2.99 -10.62
CA LYS A 123 7.42 3.84 -11.26
C LYS A 123 7.03 5.33 -11.19
N ALA A 124 5.76 5.66 -11.39
CA ALA A 124 5.28 7.03 -11.23
C ALA A 124 5.45 7.52 -9.77
N GLU A 125 5.09 6.69 -8.78
CA GLU A 125 5.23 7.03 -7.36
C GLU A 125 6.70 7.21 -6.95
N ASN A 126 7.59 6.31 -7.38
CA ASN A 126 9.01 6.38 -7.04
C ASN A 126 9.75 7.51 -7.76
N LEU A 127 9.54 7.64 -9.08
CA LEU A 127 10.42 8.48 -9.92
C LEU A 127 9.85 9.87 -10.20
N VAL A 128 8.53 10.05 -10.16
CA VAL A 128 7.88 11.36 -10.39
C VAL A 128 7.38 11.97 -9.09
N VAL A 129 6.68 11.20 -8.24
CA VAL A 129 6.25 11.69 -6.92
C VAL A 129 7.43 11.74 -5.94
N GLY A 130 8.41 10.85 -6.09
CA GLY A 130 9.59 10.79 -5.21
C GLY A 130 9.35 10.03 -3.90
N ALA A 131 8.26 9.26 -3.79
CA ALA A 131 7.96 8.49 -2.60
C ALA A 131 8.64 7.10 -2.65
N PRO A 132 9.39 6.68 -1.61
CA PRO A 132 10.23 5.49 -1.65
C PRO A 132 9.48 4.16 -1.39
N CYS A 133 8.30 3.98 -1.97
CA CYS A 133 7.40 2.85 -1.73
C CYS A 133 7.82 1.55 -2.44
N GLY A 134 7.28 0.43 -1.97
CA GLY A 134 7.26 -0.85 -2.70
C GLY A 134 6.04 -0.97 -3.62
N VAL A 135 5.85 -2.14 -4.23
CA VAL A 135 4.81 -2.38 -5.27
C VAL A 135 3.46 -2.90 -4.72
N MET A 136 3.39 -3.14 -3.40
CA MET A 136 2.27 -3.85 -2.77
C MET A 136 0.92 -3.14 -3.01
N ASP A 137 0.88 -1.83 -2.79
CA ASP A 137 -0.34 -1.02 -2.85
C ASP A 137 -0.90 -0.97 -4.27
N GLN A 138 -0.03 -0.79 -5.27
CA GLN A 138 -0.41 -0.83 -6.68
C GLN A 138 -0.90 -2.21 -7.10
N MET A 139 -0.23 -3.29 -6.65
CA MET A 139 -0.66 -4.66 -6.95
C MET A 139 -2.01 -4.98 -6.33
N ALA A 140 -2.22 -4.65 -5.06
CA ALA A 140 -3.50 -4.87 -4.38
C ALA A 140 -4.64 -4.08 -5.04
N SER A 141 -4.39 -2.82 -5.39
CA SER A 141 -5.34 -1.96 -6.09
C SER A 141 -5.69 -2.46 -7.50
N ALA A 142 -4.69 -2.97 -8.24
CA ALA A 142 -4.90 -3.45 -9.61
C ALA A 142 -5.51 -4.86 -9.68
N LEU A 143 -5.07 -5.77 -8.81
CA LEU A 143 -5.27 -7.22 -8.92
C LEU A 143 -6.03 -7.85 -7.74
N GLY A 144 -6.60 -7.04 -6.84
CA GLY A 144 -7.44 -7.55 -5.77
C GLY A 144 -8.62 -8.37 -6.28
N GLU A 145 -9.04 -9.35 -5.49
CA GLU A 145 -10.27 -10.12 -5.71
C GLU A 145 -11.17 -9.97 -4.49
N GLU A 146 -12.47 -9.78 -4.72
CA GLU A 146 -13.43 -9.66 -3.63
C GLU A 146 -13.42 -10.94 -2.77
N GLY A 147 -13.36 -10.76 -1.44
CA GLY A 147 -13.35 -11.83 -0.45
C GLY A 147 -12.01 -12.56 -0.28
N ARG A 148 -10.92 -12.10 -0.93
CA ARG A 148 -9.63 -12.80 -0.94
C ARG A 148 -8.44 -11.88 -0.65
N LEU A 149 -7.38 -12.47 -0.13
CA LEU A 149 -6.08 -11.84 0.10
C LEU A 149 -5.15 -12.10 -1.10
N LEU A 150 -4.50 -11.06 -1.62
CA LEU A 150 -3.53 -11.21 -2.71
C LEU A 150 -2.18 -11.72 -2.16
N ALA A 151 -1.73 -12.89 -2.58
CA ALA A 151 -0.40 -13.39 -2.26
C ALA A 151 0.62 -12.87 -3.28
N LEU A 152 1.52 -12.00 -2.84
CA LEU A 152 2.49 -11.33 -3.69
C LEU A 152 3.92 -11.68 -3.26
N LEU A 153 4.72 -12.19 -4.20
CA LEU A 153 6.16 -12.26 -4.07
C LEU A 153 6.77 -10.97 -4.62
N CYS A 154 7.22 -10.06 -3.76
CA CYS A 154 7.72 -8.74 -4.17
C CYS A 154 9.00 -8.77 -5.02
N GLN A 155 9.63 -9.93 -5.18
CA GLN A 155 10.83 -10.14 -6.00
C GLN A 155 10.60 -11.36 -6.91
N PRO A 156 10.21 -11.19 -8.19
CA PRO A 156 10.23 -9.97 -9.00
C PRO A 156 8.86 -9.27 -9.13
N ALA A 157 8.09 -9.14 -8.05
CA ALA A 157 6.69 -8.67 -8.08
C ALA A 157 5.76 -9.64 -8.82
N GLU A 158 5.85 -10.92 -8.44
CA GLU A 158 5.05 -12.03 -8.98
C GLU A 158 3.81 -12.27 -8.12
N VAL A 159 2.65 -12.31 -8.77
CA VAL A 159 1.39 -12.70 -8.12
C VAL A 159 1.35 -14.22 -8.03
N GLN A 160 1.26 -14.73 -6.80
CA GLN A 160 1.19 -16.16 -6.49
C GLN A 160 -0.26 -16.66 -6.35
N GLY A 161 -1.23 -15.83 -6.73
CA GLY A 161 -2.67 -16.08 -6.64
C GLY A 161 -3.32 -15.38 -5.44
N CYS A 162 -4.63 -15.58 -5.32
CA CYS A 162 -5.46 -15.07 -4.24
C CYS A 162 -5.80 -16.18 -3.25
N VAL A 163 -5.73 -15.88 -1.96
CA VAL A 163 -5.98 -16.81 -0.84
C VAL A 163 -7.25 -16.38 -0.13
N PRO A 164 -8.27 -17.25 0.02
CA PRO A 164 -9.49 -16.88 0.74
C PRO A 164 -9.19 -16.63 2.21
N LEU A 165 -10.00 -15.78 2.85
CA LEU A 165 -10.04 -15.74 4.30
C LEU A 165 -10.57 -17.08 4.83
N PRO A 166 -10.09 -17.56 5.99
CA PRO A 166 -10.63 -18.77 6.60
C PRO A 166 -12.13 -18.60 6.90
N CYS A 167 -12.85 -19.71 6.90
CA CYS A 167 -14.24 -19.73 7.35
C CYS A 167 -14.40 -19.04 8.71
N GLY A 168 -15.44 -18.24 8.87
CA GLY A 168 -15.74 -17.60 10.15
C GLY A 168 -14.80 -16.46 10.51
N ALA A 169 -13.95 -16.01 9.58
CA ALA A 169 -13.05 -14.88 9.76
C ALA A 169 -13.51 -13.66 8.96
N LYS A 170 -13.37 -12.47 9.57
CA LYS A 170 -13.64 -11.19 8.95
C LYS A 170 -12.51 -10.22 9.30
N VAL A 171 -12.17 -9.36 8.35
CA VAL A 171 -11.15 -8.33 8.54
C VAL A 171 -11.82 -6.97 8.62
N TRP A 172 -11.38 -6.18 9.60
CA TRP A 172 -11.83 -4.81 9.84
C TRP A 172 -10.63 -3.87 9.81
N GLY A 173 -10.85 -2.62 9.39
CA GLY A 173 -9.89 -1.54 9.57
C GLY A 173 -10.42 -0.50 10.55
N ILE A 174 -9.61 -0.03 11.48
CA ILE A 174 -9.96 1.08 12.38
C ILE A 174 -8.93 2.20 12.19
N ASP A 175 -9.37 3.35 11.67
CA ASP A 175 -8.53 4.54 11.51
C ASP A 175 -8.24 5.17 12.88
N SER A 176 -6.97 5.24 13.26
CA SER A 176 -6.55 5.91 14.50
C SER A 176 -6.81 7.41 14.50
N GLY A 177 -7.03 8.03 13.33
CA GLY A 177 -7.14 9.47 13.18
C GLY A 177 -5.81 10.21 13.34
N ARG A 178 -4.72 9.50 13.65
CA ARG A 178 -3.37 10.07 13.74
C ARG A 178 -2.74 10.13 12.36
N ALA A 179 -2.26 11.30 11.97
CA ALA A 179 -1.53 11.48 10.71
C ALA A 179 -0.14 10.83 10.79
N HIS A 180 0.35 10.35 9.64
CA HIS A 180 1.66 9.69 9.39
C HIS A 180 2.93 10.48 9.84
N LYS A 181 2.80 11.56 10.62
CA LYS A 181 3.90 12.44 11.05
C LYS A 181 3.95 12.69 12.57
N VAL A 182 3.05 12.09 13.34
CA VAL A 182 2.96 12.35 14.79
C VAL A 182 3.71 11.23 15.51
N SER A 183 4.96 11.53 15.88
CA SER A 183 5.94 10.68 16.59
C SER A 183 6.46 9.44 15.82
N GLY A 184 7.79 9.28 15.75
CA GLY A 184 8.46 8.13 15.14
C GLY A 184 9.50 8.50 14.07
N ALA A 185 10.21 7.47 13.58
CA ALA A 185 11.08 7.59 12.42
C ALA A 185 10.23 7.67 11.15
N ASP A 186 10.67 8.44 10.15
CA ASP A 186 10.03 8.42 8.84
C ASP A 186 10.35 7.10 8.10
N TYR A 187 9.44 6.65 7.22
CA TYR A 187 9.62 5.43 6.44
C TYR A 187 10.94 5.41 5.65
N GLY A 188 11.37 6.56 5.11
CA GLY A 188 12.62 6.69 4.38
C GLY A 188 13.84 6.36 5.26
N SER A 189 13.87 6.85 6.49
CA SER A 189 14.92 6.52 7.47
C SER A 189 14.97 5.04 7.83
N VAL A 190 13.82 4.41 7.99
CA VAL A 190 13.75 2.97 8.30
C VAL A 190 14.20 2.14 7.11
N ARG A 191 13.80 2.52 5.89
CA ARG A 191 14.32 1.92 4.66
C ARG A 191 15.84 2.06 4.57
N ILE A 192 16.39 3.25 4.80
CA ILE A 192 17.84 3.48 4.82
C ILE A 192 18.50 2.53 5.85
N GLY A 193 17.96 2.45 7.06
CA GLY A 193 18.43 1.55 8.11
C GLY A 193 18.50 0.07 7.69
N ALA A 194 17.45 -0.42 7.01
CA ALA A 194 17.42 -1.79 6.49
C ALA A 194 18.52 -2.01 5.43
N PHE A 195 18.69 -1.08 4.49
CA PHE A 195 19.73 -1.18 3.47
C PHE A 195 21.15 -1.02 4.04
N MET A 196 21.32 -0.22 5.10
CA MET A 196 22.57 -0.13 5.86
C MET A 196 22.93 -1.50 6.46
N GLY A 197 22.00 -2.19 7.12
CA GLY A 197 22.28 -3.51 7.67
C GLY A 197 22.48 -4.59 6.61
N ARG A 198 21.81 -4.48 5.46
CA ARG A 198 22.12 -5.33 4.28
C ARG A 198 23.58 -5.17 3.86
N ARG A 199 24.05 -3.93 3.76
CA ARG A 199 25.43 -3.63 3.37
C ARG A 199 26.43 -4.18 4.39
N ILE A 200 26.15 -4.01 5.69
CA ILE A 200 26.99 -4.55 6.77
C ILE A 200 27.02 -6.09 6.71
N ALA A 201 25.88 -6.75 6.53
CA ALA A 201 25.82 -8.20 6.38
C ALA A 201 26.70 -8.72 5.21
N GLY A 202 26.74 -7.97 4.10
CA GLY A 202 27.65 -8.27 2.99
C GLY A 202 29.12 -8.16 3.35
N VAL A 203 29.51 -7.14 4.12
CA VAL A 203 30.90 -6.95 4.59
C VAL A 203 31.30 -8.03 5.60
N LEU A 204 30.36 -8.51 6.42
CA LEU A 204 30.58 -9.60 7.39
C LEU A 204 30.66 -11.00 6.73
N GLY A 205 30.64 -11.10 5.40
CA GLY A 205 30.68 -12.38 4.70
C GLY A 205 29.38 -13.19 4.80
N ALA A 206 28.29 -12.57 5.22
CA ALA A 206 26.95 -13.15 5.26
C ALA A 206 25.97 -12.41 4.34
N PRO A 207 26.29 -12.21 3.04
CA PRO A 207 25.42 -11.48 2.13
C PRO A 207 24.10 -12.23 1.95
N PRO A 208 22.95 -11.54 2.00
CA PRO A 208 21.68 -12.14 1.64
C PRO A 208 21.71 -12.65 0.19
N ARG A 209 21.16 -13.84 -0.04
CA ARG A 209 20.99 -14.37 -1.41
C ARG A 209 20.16 -13.38 -2.25
N GLY A 210 20.56 -13.16 -3.49
CA GLY A 210 19.89 -12.21 -4.39
C GLY A 210 19.95 -10.75 -3.96
N GLY A 211 20.67 -10.39 -2.89
CA GLY A 211 20.81 -9.00 -2.45
C GLY A 211 19.62 -8.45 -1.65
N TYR A 212 18.79 -9.30 -1.05
CA TYR A 212 17.62 -8.88 -0.27
C TYR A 212 17.56 -9.54 1.10
N LEU A 213 17.37 -8.73 2.15
CA LEU A 213 17.36 -9.20 3.54
C LEU A 213 16.40 -10.35 3.78
N VAL A 214 15.21 -10.32 3.16
CA VAL A 214 14.18 -11.37 3.28
C VAL A 214 14.68 -12.79 2.93
N ASN A 215 15.79 -12.91 2.19
CA ASN A 215 16.40 -14.19 1.82
C ASN A 215 17.37 -14.73 2.89
N LEU A 216 17.53 -14.05 4.03
CA LEU A 216 18.15 -14.59 5.22
C LEU A 216 17.08 -15.28 6.08
N SER A 217 17.37 -16.47 6.58
CA SER A 217 16.52 -17.09 7.61
C SER A 217 16.74 -16.38 8.96
N PRO A 218 15.74 -16.32 9.85
CA PRO A 218 15.90 -15.82 11.22
C PRO A 218 17.11 -16.39 11.98
N SER A 219 17.30 -17.71 11.95
CA SER A 219 18.44 -18.37 12.64
C SER A 219 19.80 -17.90 12.12
N SER A 220 19.94 -17.79 10.80
CA SER A 220 21.13 -17.24 10.15
C SER A 220 21.40 -15.79 10.54
N PHE A 221 20.36 -14.97 10.68
CA PHE A 221 20.49 -13.58 11.08
C PHE A 221 20.99 -13.48 12.53
N GLU A 222 20.34 -14.19 13.46
CA GLU A 222 20.70 -14.17 14.88
C GLU A 222 22.13 -14.65 15.13
N THR A 223 22.52 -15.74 14.49
CA THR A 223 23.83 -16.37 14.73
C THR A 223 25.00 -15.65 14.07
N ARG A 224 24.76 -14.87 13.00
CA ARG A 224 25.85 -14.32 12.16
C ARG A 224 25.88 -12.80 12.06
N ILE A 225 24.76 -12.11 12.29
CA ILE A 225 24.60 -10.71 11.92
C ILE A 225 24.10 -9.87 13.10
N ALA A 226 23.07 -10.33 13.82
CA ALA A 226 22.31 -9.51 14.77
C ALA A 226 23.19 -8.81 15.84
N ALA A 227 24.10 -9.56 16.47
CA ALA A 227 24.97 -9.04 17.53
C ALA A 227 25.98 -7.99 17.04
N THR A 228 26.34 -8.02 15.76
CA THR A 228 27.35 -7.10 15.17
C THR A 228 26.71 -5.82 14.62
N LEU A 229 25.41 -5.83 14.33
CA LEU A 229 24.73 -4.63 13.85
C LEU A 229 24.65 -3.58 14.97
N PRO A 230 25.05 -2.32 14.69
CA PRO A 230 24.79 -1.23 15.63
C PRO A 230 23.28 -1.02 15.77
N GLU A 231 22.83 -0.62 16.95
CA GLU A 231 21.43 -0.18 17.12
C GLU A 231 21.18 1.06 16.25
N VAL A 232 22.08 2.04 16.33
CA VAL A 232 22.03 3.30 15.60
C VAL A 232 23.44 3.67 15.12
N ILE A 233 23.55 4.22 13.91
CA ILE A 233 24.80 4.76 13.35
C ILE A 233 24.58 6.15 12.75
N ALA A 234 25.59 7.02 12.78
CA ALA A 234 25.55 8.28 12.05
C ALA A 234 25.73 8.04 10.53
N GLY A 235 25.05 8.81 9.69
CA GLY A 235 25.11 8.66 8.24
C GLY A 235 26.53 8.85 7.70
N GLU A 236 27.24 9.85 8.19
CA GLU A 236 28.65 10.12 7.87
C GLU A 236 29.59 8.97 8.27
N GLU A 237 29.45 8.45 9.50
CA GLU A 237 30.21 7.29 9.99
C GLU A 237 29.95 6.05 9.12
N PHE A 238 28.69 5.81 8.75
CA PHE A 238 28.35 4.70 7.86
C PHE A 238 29.00 4.85 6.48
N LEU A 239 28.92 6.04 5.88
CA LEU A 239 29.48 6.32 4.57
C LEU A 239 31.00 6.14 4.55
N GLU A 240 31.70 6.63 5.58
CA GLU A 240 33.15 6.47 5.73
C GLU A 240 33.54 4.99 5.82
N LYS A 241 32.80 4.21 6.61
CA LYS A 241 33.15 2.82 6.91
C LYS A 241 32.70 1.81 5.84
N TYR A 242 31.53 2.02 5.23
CA TYR A 242 30.88 1.03 4.38
C TYR A 242 30.59 1.52 2.95
N GLY A 243 30.74 2.82 2.68
CA GLY A 243 30.33 3.45 1.43
C GLY A 243 28.81 3.58 1.31
N PRO A 244 28.25 3.70 0.09
CA PRO A 244 26.81 3.79 -0.12
C PRO A 244 26.08 2.50 0.30
N HIS A 245 24.82 2.63 0.73
CA HIS A 245 23.94 1.51 1.13
C HIS A 245 23.36 0.70 -0.04
N GLY A 246 23.41 1.26 -1.25
CA GLY A 246 22.99 0.59 -2.50
C GLY A 246 21.48 0.48 -2.68
N ASP A 247 20.72 1.45 -2.17
CA ASP A 247 19.32 1.67 -2.56
C ASP A 247 19.25 2.77 -3.61
N ASP A 248 18.52 2.54 -4.70
CA ASP A 248 18.42 3.50 -5.80
C ASP A 248 17.41 4.63 -5.52
N VAL A 249 16.59 4.47 -4.47
CA VAL A 249 15.46 5.36 -4.17
C VAL A 249 15.74 6.30 -3.00
N THR A 250 16.64 5.94 -2.08
CA THR A 250 16.96 6.75 -0.89
C THR A 250 18.43 7.16 -0.86
N LYS A 251 18.74 8.25 -0.14
CA LYS A 251 20.10 8.75 0.05
C LYS A 251 20.40 8.88 1.54
N ILE A 252 21.63 8.57 1.92
CA ILE A 252 22.12 8.75 3.30
C ILE A 252 22.46 10.23 3.49
N GLU A 253 21.91 10.83 4.54
CA GLU A 253 22.24 12.17 4.99
C GLU A 253 23.31 12.09 6.08
N GLY A 254 24.47 12.74 5.89
CA GLY A 254 25.60 12.64 6.81
C GLY A 254 25.24 12.96 8.26
N GLY A 255 24.63 14.14 8.47
CA GLY A 255 24.26 14.65 9.80
C GLY A 255 23.04 13.99 10.44
N LYS A 256 22.47 12.93 9.85
CA LYS A 256 21.33 12.19 10.40
C LYS A 256 21.81 10.87 11.01
N ARG A 257 21.15 10.45 12.09
CA ARG A 257 21.36 9.14 12.72
C ARG A 257 20.26 8.18 12.29
N TYR A 258 20.62 6.95 12.00
CA TYR A 258 19.72 5.92 11.51
C TYR A 258 19.73 4.71 12.43
N ALA A 259 18.53 4.24 12.81
CA ALA A 259 18.39 2.90 13.39
C ALA A 259 18.76 1.85 12.33
N VAL A 260 19.51 0.81 12.70
CA VAL A 260 20.00 -0.20 11.75
C VAL A 260 19.53 -1.58 12.14
N ARG A 261 19.74 -2.01 13.38
CA ARG A 261 19.45 -3.38 13.82
C ARG A 261 17.97 -3.76 13.63
N ALA A 262 17.04 -3.01 14.21
CA ALA A 262 15.61 -3.31 14.08
C ALA A 262 15.09 -3.22 12.64
N PRO A 263 15.40 -2.17 11.85
CA PRO A 263 15.04 -2.13 10.43
C PRO A 263 15.62 -3.26 9.57
N THR A 264 16.76 -3.83 9.97
CA THR A 264 17.36 -5.00 9.30
C THR A 264 16.65 -6.30 9.68
N ALA A 265 16.33 -6.45 10.96
CA ALA A 265 15.65 -7.62 11.49
C ALA A 265 14.21 -7.73 10.95
N HIS A 266 13.48 -6.62 10.89
CA HIS A 266 12.07 -6.60 10.52
C HIS A 266 11.73 -7.34 9.23
N PRO A 267 12.33 -7.03 8.05
CA PRO A 267 12.01 -7.74 6.81
C PRO A 267 12.34 -9.24 6.86
N ILE A 268 13.37 -9.65 7.60
CA ILE A 268 13.77 -11.05 7.78
C ILE A 268 12.67 -11.81 8.53
N TYR A 269 12.30 -11.29 9.69
CA TYR A 269 11.28 -11.89 10.55
C TYR A 269 9.88 -11.79 9.95
N GLU A 270 9.54 -10.65 9.34
CA GLU A 270 8.24 -10.44 8.70
C GLU A 270 8.06 -11.38 7.51
N HIS A 271 9.11 -11.62 6.71
CA HIS A 271 9.03 -12.61 5.64
C HIS A 271 8.71 -14.01 6.17
N PHE A 272 9.39 -14.43 7.23
CA PHE A 272 9.10 -15.71 7.89
C PHE A 272 7.66 -15.77 8.43
N ARG A 273 7.20 -14.71 9.11
CA ARG A 273 5.81 -14.60 9.59
C ARG A 273 4.79 -14.70 8.46
N ILE A 274 5.03 -14.02 7.33
CA ILE A 274 4.14 -14.06 6.16
C ILE A 274 4.10 -15.45 5.53
N GLN A 275 5.23 -16.17 5.46
CA GLN A 275 5.23 -17.56 4.99
C GLN A 275 4.40 -18.45 5.92
N ALA A 276 4.58 -18.34 7.24
CA ALA A 276 3.78 -19.08 8.22
C ALA A 276 2.28 -18.72 8.11
N PHE A 277 1.96 -17.42 8.02
CA PHE A 277 0.60 -16.92 7.86
C PHE A 277 -0.06 -17.49 6.60
N LYS A 278 0.64 -17.46 5.46
CA LYS A 278 0.16 -18.03 4.19
C LYS A 278 -0.09 -19.54 4.30
N GLN A 279 0.82 -20.30 4.91
CA GLN A 279 0.63 -21.75 5.07
C GLN A 279 -0.56 -22.07 5.97
N LEU A 280 -0.78 -21.29 7.04
CA LEU A 280 -1.97 -21.43 7.89
C LEU A 280 -3.25 -21.17 7.10
N LEU A 281 -3.30 -20.10 6.30
CA LEU A 281 -4.44 -19.82 5.44
C LEU A 281 -4.72 -20.96 4.44
N LEU A 282 -3.69 -21.46 3.77
CA LEU A 282 -3.81 -22.53 2.77
C LEU A 282 -4.15 -23.89 3.39
N SER A 283 -3.87 -24.08 4.68
CA SER A 283 -4.25 -25.30 5.42
C SER A 283 -5.75 -25.37 5.75
N ALA A 284 -6.48 -24.27 5.57
CA ALA A 284 -7.92 -24.23 5.84
C ALA A 284 -8.70 -25.07 4.81
N PRO A 285 -9.74 -25.82 5.24
CA PRO A 285 -10.62 -26.51 4.31
C PRO A 285 -11.21 -25.52 3.31
N ALA A 286 -11.22 -25.87 2.02
CA ALA A 286 -11.88 -25.05 1.01
C ALA A 286 -13.36 -24.87 1.37
N PRO A 287 -13.94 -23.66 1.21
CA PRO A 287 -15.37 -23.47 1.37
C PRO A 287 -16.11 -24.44 0.44
N ARG A 288 -17.10 -25.17 0.95
CA ARG A 288 -17.95 -26.02 0.10
C ARG A 288 -18.76 -25.10 -0.81
N GLU A 289 -18.46 -25.13 -2.11
CA GLU A 289 -19.32 -24.48 -3.11
C GLU A 289 -20.67 -25.20 -3.14
N SER A 290 -21.75 -24.43 -3.01
CA SER A 290 -23.13 -24.94 -3.18
C SER A 290 -23.34 -25.36 -4.63
N THR A 291 -23.42 -26.65 -4.89
CA THR A 291 -23.74 -27.25 -6.22
C THR A 291 -25.24 -27.21 -6.53
N LEU A 292 -25.90 -26.06 -6.33
CA LEU A 292 -27.29 -25.87 -6.77
C LEU A 292 -27.32 -25.23 -8.19
N PRO A 293 -27.96 -25.86 -9.19
CA PRO A 293 -27.87 -25.43 -10.59
C PRO A 293 -28.55 -24.11 -11.01
N ASP A 294 -29.13 -23.31 -10.10
CA ASP A 294 -30.03 -22.22 -10.52
C ASP A 294 -30.09 -21.02 -9.57
N ALA A 295 -28.94 -20.46 -9.18
CA ALA A 295 -28.90 -19.18 -8.48
C ALA A 295 -28.08 -18.17 -9.28
N THR A 296 -28.76 -17.17 -9.86
CA THR A 296 -28.19 -15.98 -10.51
C THR A 296 -27.41 -15.05 -9.56
N ARG A 297 -27.15 -15.50 -8.32
CA ARG A 297 -26.26 -14.89 -7.35
C ARG A 297 -25.45 -15.97 -6.63
N PRO A 298 -24.13 -15.82 -6.47
CA PRO A 298 -23.37 -16.66 -5.56
C PRO A 298 -23.95 -16.51 -4.15
N GLN A 299 -24.43 -17.61 -3.56
CA GLN A 299 -24.79 -17.65 -2.14
C GLN A 299 -23.49 -17.66 -1.32
N PRO A 300 -23.39 -16.93 -0.19
CA PRO A 300 -22.24 -17.02 0.68
C PRO A 300 -22.09 -18.48 1.13
N ALA A 301 -20.89 -19.05 0.97
CA ALA A 301 -20.61 -20.40 1.40
C ALA A 301 -20.96 -20.54 2.90
N THR A 302 -21.93 -21.40 3.21
CA THR A 302 -22.24 -21.75 4.61
C THR A 302 -21.08 -22.56 5.13
N CYS A 303 -20.24 -21.94 5.93
CA CYS A 303 -19.07 -22.58 6.47
C CYS A 303 -19.35 -22.84 7.96
N GLU A 304 -19.46 -24.12 8.32
CA GLU A 304 -19.58 -24.52 9.72
C GLU A 304 -18.19 -24.43 10.35
N SER A 305 -18.00 -23.52 11.32
CA SER A 305 -16.73 -23.34 12.00
C SER A 305 -16.44 -24.53 12.91
N THR A 306 -15.25 -25.12 12.76
CA THR A 306 -14.77 -26.20 13.62
C THR A 306 -13.86 -25.66 14.72
N HIS A 307 -13.61 -26.45 15.78
CA HIS A 307 -12.67 -26.08 16.83
C HIS A 307 -11.26 -25.79 16.29
N GLY A 308 -10.82 -26.53 15.27
CA GLY A 308 -9.53 -26.31 14.60
C GLY A 308 -9.45 -24.98 13.83
N ASP A 309 -10.57 -24.38 13.47
CA ASP A 309 -10.58 -23.06 12.83
C ASP A 309 -10.31 -21.95 13.85
N ALA A 310 -10.79 -22.07 15.08
CA ALA A 310 -10.54 -21.11 16.15
C ALA A 310 -9.06 -21.08 16.59
N GLU A 311 -8.43 -22.25 16.73
CA GLU A 311 -6.99 -22.33 17.02
C GLU A 311 -6.14 -21.72 15.90
N ARG A 312 -6.48 -22.01 14.64
CA ARG A 312 -5.81 -21.42 13.48
C ARG A 312 -5.92 -19.91 13.48
N LEU A 313 -7.11 -19.37 13.76
CA LEU A 313 -7.34 -17.93 13.82
C LEU A 313 -6.57 -17.28 14.97
N ALA A 314 -6.46 -17.95 16.13
CA ALA A 314 -5.63 -17.48 17.23
C ALA A 314 -4.15 -17.38 16.82
N VAL A 315 -3.60 -18.38 16.11
CA VAL A 315 -2.20 -18.31 15.62
C VAL A 315 -2.03 -17.22 14.56
N LEU A 316 -2.97 -17.07 13.63
CA LEU A 316 -2.95 -15.98 12.63
C LEU A 316 -2.96 -14.61 13.33
N GLY A 317 -3.80 -14.45 14.34
CA GLY A 317 -3.88 -13.24 15.14
C GLY A 317 -2.61 -12.93 15.92
N GLU A 318 -1.98 -13.94 16.52
CA GLU A 318 -0.68 -13.80 17.19
C GLU A 318 0.42 -13.35 16.21
N LEU A 319 0.46 -13.90 14.99
CA LEU A 319 1.38 -13.44 13.94
C LEU A 319 1.15 -11.96 13.56
N MET A 320 -0.11 -11.48 13.58
CA MET A 320 -0.41 -10.05 13.38
C MET A 320 0.14 -9.20 14.54
N LEU A 321 -0.07 -9.62 15.78
CA LEU A 321 0.43 -8.89 16.96
C LEU A 321 1.98 -8.81 16.96
N GLN A 322 2.66 -9.91 16.60
CA GLN A 322 4.12 -9.92 16.45
C GLN A 322 4.61 -9.01 15.32
N SER A 323 3.88 -8.98 14.21
CA SER A 323 4.16 -8.08 13.11
C SER A 323 4.06 -6.62 13.55
N HIS A 324 3.01 -6.25 14.29
CA HIS A 324 2.85 -4.91 14.84
C HIS A 324 3.99 -4.53 15.79
N ALA A 325 4.36 -5.41 16.73
CA ALA A 325 5.48 -5.18 17.63
C ALA A 325 6.81 -4.99 16.88
N SER A 326 7.07 -5.82 15.87
CA SER A 326 8.27 -5.73 15.03
C SER A 326 8.30 -4.43 14.22
N TYR A 327 7.15 -3.94 13.78
CA TYR A 327 7.01 -2.68 13.06
C TYR A 327 7.25 -1.48 13.99
N GLY A 328 6.69 -1.51 15.20
CA GLY A 328 6.95 -0.52 16.26
C GLY A 328 8.42 -0.45 16.65
N ALA A 329 9.11 -1.59 16.74
CA ALA A 329 10.55 -1.65 17.02
C ALA A 329 11.43 -0.96 15.97
N CYS A 330 10.93 -0.79 14.74
CA CYS A 330 11.61 0.01 13.71
C CYS A 330 11.48 1.52 13.91
N GLY A 331 10.66 1.96 14.87
CA GLY A 331 10.31 3.37 15.08
C GLY A 331 9.12 3.84 14.24
N LEU A 332 8.37 2.93 13.61
CA LEU A 332 7.19 3.25 12.77
C LEU A 332 5.85 3.10 13.52
N GLY A 333 5.88 2.87 14.83
CA GLY A 333 4.68 2.83 15.69
C GLY A 333 4.04 4.20 15.85
N SER A 334 2.86 4.25 16.48
CA SER A 334 2.22 5.50 16.88
C SER A 334 1.28 5.25 18.06
N ASP A 335 1.18 6.20 18.99
CA ASP A 335 0.34 6.06 20.18
C ASP A 335 -1.11 5.68 19.84
N GLY A 336 -1.63 6.18 18.70
CA GLY A 336 -2.99 5.86 18.24
C GLY A 336 -3.15 4.42 17.77
N THR A 337 -2.24 3.95 16.90
CA THR A 337 -2.29 2.56 16.40
C THR A 337 -1.99 1.56 17.49
N ASP A 338 -1.02 1.88 18.35
CA ASP A 338 -0.57 1.00 19.42
C ASP A 338 -1.69 0.86 20.47
N ARG A 339 -2.38 1.97 20.78
CA ARG A 339 -3.56 1.94 21.64
C ARG A 339 -4.70 1.12 21.07
N LEU A 340 -4.97 1.22 19.77
CA LEU A 340 -5.99 0.39 19.11
C LEU A 340 -5.65 -1.11 19.23
N VAL A 341 -4.39 -1.49 18.99
CA VAL A 341 -3.94 -2.88 19.15
C VAL A 341 -4.05 -3.36 20.59
N ASP A 342 -3.70 -2.52 21.57
CA ASP A 342 -3.88 -2.85 22.99
C ASP A 342 -5.35 -3.03 23.38
N LEU A 343 -6.25 -2.20 22.85
CA LEU A 343 -7.68 -2.37 23.06
C LEU A 343 -8.23 -3.66 22.43
N VAL A 344 -7.68 -4.07 21.29
CA VAL A 344 -8.00 -5.39 20.70
C VAL A 344 -7.51 -6.51 21.63
N ARG A 345 -6.29 -6.45 22.16
CA ARG A 345 -5.78 -7.44 23.14
C ARG A 345 -6.67 -7.53 24.38
N LEU A 346 -7.04 -6.40 24.96
CA LEU A 346 -7.95 -6.36 26.11
C LEU A 346 -9.31 -7.00 25.82
N GLU A 347 -9.80 -6.85 24.59
CA GLU A 347 -11.05 -7.48 24.17
C GLU A 347 -10.89 -8.99 23.93
N MET A 348 -9.74 -9.44 23.42
CA MET A 348 -9.37 -10.86 23.32
C MET A 348 -9.34 -11.53 24.69
N ASP A 349 -8.83 -10.83 25.71
CA ASP A 349 -8.67 -11.33 27.08
C ASP A 349 -9.97 -11.28 27.91
N SER A 350 -11.06 -10.74 27.36
CA SER A 350 -12.32 -10.51 28.08
C SER A 350 -13.13 -11.79 28.43
N GLY A 351 -12.62 -12.98 28.08
CA GLY A 351 -13.13 -14.27 28.55
C GLY A 351 -14.21 -14.92 27.69
N ALA A 352 -14.51 -14.38 26.50
CA ALA A 352 -15.37 -15.05 25.53
C ALA A 352 -14.63 -16.25 24.90
N HIS A 353 -15.27 -17.43 24.90
CA HIS A 353 -14.73 -18.64 24.27
C HIS A 353 -15.74 -19.23 23.28
N PRO A 354 -15.41 -19.29 21.97
CA PRO A 354 -14.21 -18.76 21.32
C PRO A 354 -14.14 -17.21 21.35
N PRO A 355 -12.95 -16.60 21.22
CA PRO A 355 -12.81 -15.16 21.28
C PRO A 355 -13.43 -14.47 20.05
N ALA A 356 -14.00 -13.29 20.25
CA ALA A 356 -14.63 -12.51 19.18
C ALA A 356 -13.60 -11.82 18.26
N LEU A 357 -12.42 -11.48 18.81
CA LEU A 357 -11.28 -10.94 18.09
C LEU A 357 -10.11 -11.91 18.21
N PHE A 358 -9.27 -11.99 17.19
CA PHE A 358 -8.13 -12.92 17.14
C PHE A 358 -6.78 -12.21 17.16
N GLY A 359 -6.69 -11.02 16.56
CA GLY A 359 -5.46 -10.23 16.58
C GLY A 359 -5.58 -8.96 15.75
N ALA A 360 -4.56 -8.12 15.82
CA ALA A 360 -4.53 -6.86 15.10
C ALA A 360 -3.11 -6.43 14.75
N LYS A 361 -2.97 -5.63 13.69
CA LYS A 361 -1.73 -4.92 13.37
C LYS A 361 -1.99 -3.60 12.66
N ILE A 362 -1.06 -2.67 12.80
CA ILE A 362 -0.98 -1.51 11.91
C ILE A 362 -0.87 -1.95 10.44
N THR A 363 -1.49 -1.20 9.54
CA THR A 363 -1.38 -1.37 8.09
C THR A 363 -1.01 -0.05 7.40
N GLY A 364 -0.39 -0.13 6.23
CA GLY A 364 0.13 1.01 5.48
C GLY A 364 1.51 1.49 5.95
N GLY A 365 1.88 2.72 5.55
CA GLY A 365 3.26 3.25 5.67
C GLY A 365 3.78 3.64 7.07
N GLY A 366 2.99 3.48 8.15
CA GLY A 366 3.43 3.69 9.54
C GLY A 366 3.33 5.11 10.11
N SER A 367 3.64 5.29 11.40
CA SER A 367 3.56 6.57 12.15
C SER A 367 2.15 7.18 12.24
N GLY A 368 1.13 6.31 12.25
CA GLY A 368 -0.29 6.66 12.25
C GLY A 368 -1.10 5.73 11.34
N GLY A 369 -2.33 6.13 11.03
CA GLY A 369 -3.17 5.42 10.06
C GLY A 369 -4.07 4.34 10.67
N THR A 370 -4.28 3.25 9.91
CA THR A 370 -5.32 2.25 10.19
C THR A 370 -4.74 1.00 10.87
N VAL A 371 -5.49 0.43 11.80
CA VAL A 371 -5.23 -0.89 12.37
C VAL A 371 -6.15 -1.91 11.71
N CYS A 372 -5.56 -2.94 11.12
CA CYS A 372 -6.22 -4.12 10.60
C CYS A 372 -6.49 -5.10 11.75
N VAL A 373 -7.75 -5.47 11.94
CA VAL A 373 -8.24 -6.37 13.00
C VAL A 373 -8.80 -7.64 12.37
N LEU A 374 -8.34 -8.80 12.83
CA LEU A 374 -8.91 -10.10 12.52
C LEU A 374 -9.95 -10.45 13.57
N ALA A 375 -11.18 -10.64 13.14
CA ALA A 375 -12.34 -10.89 14.01
C ALA A 375 -13.14 -12.11 13.52
N ALA A 376 -14.00 -12.63 14.40
CA ALA A 376 -15.02 -13.59 14.01
C ALA A 376 -16.01 -12.94 13.02
N ALA A 377 -16.38 -13.68 11.97
CA ALA A 377 -17.43 -13.29 11.03
C ALA A 377 -18.82 -13.54 11.65
N SER A 378 -19.11 -12.86 12.75
CA SER A 378 -20.33 -12.99 13.54
C SER A 378 -20.77 -11.64 14.12
N GLY A 379 -22.01 -11.57 14.63
CA GLY A 379 -22.49 -10.38 15.34
C GLY A 379 -21.65 -10.04 16.58
N ASP A 380 -21.06 -11.04 17.24
CA ASP A 380 -20.16 -10.82 18.38
C ASP A 380 -18.84 -10.18 17.95
N GLY A 381 -18.27 -10.61 16.82
CA GLY A 381 -17.07 -9.98 16.24
C GLY A 381 -17.33 -8.52 15.86
N ASP A 382 -18.45 -8.26 15.20
CA ASP A 382 -18.88 -6.91 14.83
C ASP A 382 -19.08 -6.01 16.08
N ALA A 383 -19.71 -6.54 17.13
CA ALA A 383 -19.91 -5.84 18.39
C ALA A 383 -18.59 -5.59 19.15
N ALA A 384 -17.64 -6.52 19.09
CA ALA A 384 -16.32 -6.38 19.70
C ALA A 384 -15.50 -5.26 19.03
N VAL A 385 -15.50 -5.20 17.69
CA VAL A 385 -14.87 -4.09 16.95
C VAL A 385 -15.50 -2.75 17.30
N ALA A 386 -16.84 -2.69 17.41
CA ALA A 386 -17.52 -1.47 17.84
C ALA A 386 -17.14 -1.03 19.26
N ARG A 387 -16.98 -1.97 20.20
CA ARG A 387 -16.49 -1.68 21.56
C ARG A 387 -15.07 -1.14 21.55
N VAL A 388 -14.18 -1.72 20.74
CA VAL A 388 -12.80 -1.21 20.56
C VAL A 388 -12.83 0.22 20.04
N ALA A 389 -13.60 0.50 18.98
CA ALA A 389 -13.74 1.84 18.42
C ALA A 389 -14.27 2.86 19.43
N SER A 390 -15.29 2.49 20.22
CA SER A 390 -15.86 3.34 21.27
C SER A 390 -14.86 3.62 22.40
N ARG A 391 -14.14 2.60 22.88
CA ARG A 391 -13.09 2.77 23.89
C ARG A 391 -11.94 3.63 23.38
N TYR A 392 -11.59 3.51 22.11
CA TYR A 392 -10.56 4.34 21.48
C TYR A 392 -11.01 5.80 21.37
N GLN A 393 -12.25 6.06 20.93
CA GLN A 393 -12.82 7.40 20.89
C GLN A 393 -12.76 8.08 22.26
N ALA A 394 -13.17 7.37 23.31
CA ALA A 394 -13.12 7.87 24.68
C ALA A 394 -11.69 8.20 25.13
N TRP A 395 -10.72 7.32 24.83
CA TRP A 395 -9.31 7.56 25.12
C TRP A 395 -8.74 8.75 24.33
N ALA A 396 -9.11 8.89 23.06
CA ALA A 396 -8.63 9.96 22.20
C ALA A 396 -9.27 11.33 22.52
N GLY A 397 -10.33 11.37 23.33
CA GLY A 397 -11.12 12.58 23.59
C GLY A 397 -11.80 13.13 22.33
N ALA A 398 -12.09 12.27 21.35
CA ALA A 398 -12.60 12.68 20.04
C ALA A 398 -14.14 12.83 20.06
N GLN A 399 -14.63 13.87 19.39
CA GLN A 399 -16.08 14.14 19.26
C GLN A 399 -16.78 13.09 18.39
N GLU A 400 -16.09 12.59 17.37
CA GLU A 400 -16.60 11.58 16.44
C GLU A 400 -15.88 10.24 16.64
N PRO A 401 -16.57 9.11 16.40
CA PRO A 401 -15.93 7.79 16.44
C PRO A 401 -14.87 7.66 15.35
N PRO A 402 -13.83 6.81 15.56
CA PRO A 402 -12.86 6.52 14.51
C PRO A 402 -13.56 5.92 13.29
N LYS A 403 -13.05 6.23 12.10
CA LYS A 403 -13.57 5.64 10.87
C LYS A 403 -13.28 4.14 10.85
N VAL A 404 -14.32 3.34 10.63
CA VAL A 404 -14.22 1.88 10.53
C VAL A 404 -14.42 1.45 9.08
N PHE A 405 -13.52 0.59 8.60
CA PHE A 405 -13.53 0.00 7.27
C PHE A 405 -13.92 -1.47 7.33
N VAL A 406 -14.73 -1.92 6.39
CA VAL A 406 -15.15 -3.31 6.27
C VAL A 406 -15.37 -3.67 4.82
N GLY A 407 -15.15 -4.95 4.51
CA GLY A 407 -15.37 -5.50 3.18
C GLY A 407 -14.10 -5.56 2.34
N SER A 408 -14.31 -5.85 1.07
CA SER A 408 -13.29 -6.06 0.05
C SER A 408 -13.89 -5.70 -1.31
N SER A 409 -13.05 -5.45 -2.30
CA SER A 409 -13.50 -5.18 -3.66
C SER A 409 -12.66 -5.95 -4.67
N MET A 410 -13.20 -6.08 -5.89
CA MET A 410 -12.38 -6.39 -7.05
C MET A 410 -11.34 -5.28 -7.30
N GLY A 411 -10.19 -5.66 -7.84
CA GLY A 411 -9.15 -4.74 -8.30
C GLY A 411 -9.53 -4.06 -9.61
N ALA A 412 -8.80 -3.01 -9.97
CA ALA A 412 -9.11 -2.18 -11.13
C ALA A 412 -9.16 -2.96 -12.46
N VAL A 413 -8.36 -4.02 -12.60
CA VAL A 413 -8.35 -4.85 -13.83
C VAL A 413 -9.67 -5.58 -14.00
N GLN A 414 -10.21 -6.15 -12.92
CA GLN A 414 -11.51 -6.83 -12.96
C GLN A 414 -12.67 -5.82 -13.01
N PHE A 415 -12.54 -4.68 -12.33
CA PHE A 415 -13.52 -3.60 -12.38
C PHE A 415 -13.67 -3.00 -13.79
N GLY A 416 -12.55 -2.89 -14.51
CA GLY A 416 -12.50 -2.49 -15.91
C GLY A 416 -12.54 -0.98 -16.14
N THR A 417 -12.57 -0.59 -17.41
CA THR A 417 -12.61 0.81 -17.85
C THR A 417 -13.66 0.98 -18.94
N LEU A 418 -14.43 2.06 -18.87
CA LEU A 418 -15.43 2.40 -19.88
C LEU A 418 -14.88 3.50 -20.81
N ARG A 419 -14.73 3.17 -22.10
CA ARG A 419 -14.38 4.15 -23.14
C ARG A 419 -15.63 4.69 -23.81
N VAL A 420 -15.89 5.98 -23.64
CA VAL A 420 -17.00 6.67 -24.32
C VAL A 420 -16.42 7.50 -25.47
N ARG A 421 -17.03 7.41 -26.65
CA ARG A 421 -16.69 8.27 -27.81
C ARG A 421 -17.89 9.17 -28.09
N ALA A 422 -17.67 10.48 -28.10
CA ALA A 422 -18.67 11.40 -28.60
C ALA A 422 -18.90 11.12 -30.09
N LEU A 423 -20.15 10.93 -30.49
CA LEU A 423 -20.52 10.90 -31.90
C LEU A 423 -20.26 12.29 -32.46
N ARG A 424 -19.19 12.47 -33.24
CA ARG A 424 -18.99 13.70 -34.01
C ARG A 424 -20.20 13.80 -34.94
N ALA A 425 -21.05 14.80 -34.74
CA ALA A 425 -22.09 15.13 -35.70
C ALA A 425 -21.40 15.35 -37.05
N SER A 426 -21.70 14.47 -38.00
CA SER A 426 -21.34 14.65 -39.40
C SER A 426 -21.83 16.04 -39.79
N LYS A 427 -20.92 17.00 -39.98
CA LYS A 427 -21.27 18.22 -40.72
C LYS A 427 -21.66 17.73 -42.10
N ALA A 428 -22.96 17.56 -42.33
CA ALA A 428 -23.52 17.43 -43.65
C ALA A 428 -22.93 18.59 -44.45
N ARG A 429 -22.07 18.26 -45.42
CA ARG A 429 -21.71 19.18 -46.48
C ARG A 429 -23.01 19.52 -47.18
N THR A 430 -23.64 20.63 -46.80
CA THR A 430 -24.58 21.32 -47.68
C THR A 430 -23.73 21.86 -48.83
N GLY A 431 -23.58 21.02 -49.85
CA GLY A 431 -23.04 21.40 -51.13
C GLY A 431 -24.06 22.23 -51.89
N SER A 432 -23.49 23.21 -52.61
CA SER A 432 -24.05 24.16 -53.59
C SER A 432 -25.11 25.14 -53.07
#